data_AF-A0A7W1UQ29-F1
#
_entry.id   AF-A0A7W1UQ29-F1
#
_cell.length_a   1.000
_cell.length_b   1.000
_cell.length_c   1.000
_cell.angle_alpha   90.00
_cell.angle_beta   90.00
_cell.angle_gamma   90.00
#
_symmetry.space_group_name_H-M   'P 1'
#
loop_
_entity.id
_entity.type
_entity.pdbx_description
1 polymer ?
#
loop_
_entity_poly.entity_id
_entity_poly.type
_entity_poly.pdbx_seq_one_letter_code
_entity_poly.pdbx_strand_id
1 'polypeptide(L)'
;MNRLLFIMILLSFGKLISAQSITGTVQGKNDKGIPEPLPGANIYWQQTGVGIATDMNGKFQIALPDSLPAALIISMTGYVSDTVMISKGQSDLKIMLKSSINLNVVVVEEKQSTTLNKLFTPINTEVISGKELLKAACCNISESFSTNASVDVAFTDAVSGAKKIQMLGLDGVYTQVLSENMPMLRGLSAAYGLNYIPGTWIENIMVTKGTGSVVNGYESISGQINLEFLKPKEQKKRFFINLYANQKGRAEANVHAAKKINEKWATMLFTHASSNTMKQDMNKDSFLDMPLTQQYTAFN
;
A
#
# COMPACT_ATOMS: atom_id res chain seq x y z
N MET A 1 95.46 -6.72 -2.84
CA MET A 1 94.27 -5.91 -2.51
C MET A 1 93.03 -6.19 -3.38
N ASN A 2 93.16 -6.61 -4.66
CA ASN A 2 92.02 -6.65 -5.60
C ASN A 2 91.11 -7.90 -5.54
N ARG A 3 91.47 -8.97 -4.80
CA ARG A 3 90.62 -10.17 -4.66
C ARG A 3 89.61 -10.11 -3.49
N LEU A 4 89.89 -9.28 -2.47
CA LEU A 4 89.01 -9.09 -1.31
C LEU A 4 87.83 -8.14 -1.62
N LEU A 5 88.03 -7.17 -2.52
CA LEU A 5 87.00 -6.23 -2.97
C LEU A 5 85.89 -6.90 -3.81
N PHE A 6 86.22 -7.97 -4.54
CA PHE A 6 85.25 -8.69 -5.38
C PHE A 6 84.31 -9.60 -4.57
N ILE A 7 84.78 -10.12 -3.43
CA ILE A 7 83.97 -10.97 -2.54
C ILE A 7 83.01 -10.12 -1.69
N MET A 8 83.37 -8.86 -1.39
CA MET A 8 82.51 -7.93 -0.65
C MET A 8 81.32 -7.41 -1.48
N ILE A 9 81.48 -7.30 -2.81
CA ILE A 9 80.41 -6.90 -3.75
C ILE A 9 79.42 -8.04 -4.03
N LEU A 10 79.86 -9.30 -3.96
CA LEU A 10 78.99 -10.46 -4.17
C LEU A 10 78.08 -10.77 -2.97
N LEU A 11 78.47 -10.38 -1.74
CA LEU A 11 77.64 -10.54 -0.54
C LEU A 11 76.56 -9.46 -0.37
N SER A 12 76.63 -8.35 -1.11
CA SER A 12 75.63 -7.27 -1.07
C SER A 12 74.39 -7.51 -1.95
N PHE A 13 74.36 -8.57 -2.76
CA PHE A 13 73.21 -8.90 -3.63
C PHE A 13 72.17 -9.84 -3.00
N GLY A 14 72.39 -10.27 -1.75
CA GLY A 14 71.60 -11.35 -1.10
C GLY A 14 70.33 -10.94 -0.35
N LYS A 15 69.75 -9.75 -0.57
CA LYS A 15 68.48 -9.35 0.08
C LYS A 15 67.47 -8.77 -0.90
N LEU A 16 67.00 -9.58 -1.85
CA LEU A 16 65.69 -9.39 -2.47
C LEU A 16 64.63 -9.90 -1.48
N ILE A 17 64.25 -9.04 -0.53
CA ILE A 17 63.03 -9.26 0.26
C ILE A 17 61.86 -9.07 -0.72
N SER A 18 61.24 -10.19 -1.13
CA SER A 18 59.99 -10.13 -1.87
C SER A 18 58.91 -9.64 -0.90
N ALA A 19 58.54 -8.37 -1.03
CA ALA A 19 57.35 -7.85 -0.36
C ALA A 19 56.15 -8.60 -0.92
N GLN A 20 55.57 -9.50 -0.14
CA GLN A 20 54.37 -10.22 -0.54
C GLN A 20 53.23 -9.19 -0.63
N SER A 21 52.61 -9.06 -1.81
CA SER A 21 51.48 -8.16 -2.03
C SER A 21 50.24 -8.96 -2.40
N ILE A 22 49.08 -8.53 -1.91
CA ILE A 22 47.79 -9.05 -2.32
C ILE A 22 47.25 -8.20 -3.45
N THR A 23 46.81 -8.85 -4.51
CA THR A 23 46.05 -8.25 -5.60
C THR A 23 44.57 -8.57 -5.47
N GLY A 24 43.70 -7.74 -6.04
CA GLY A 24 42.28 -8.04 -6.12
C GLY A 24 41.51 -7.05 -6.97
N THR A 25 40.21 -7.27 -7.11
CA THR A 25 39.27 -6.39 -7.83
C THR A 25 38.04 -6.10 -6.97
N VAL A 26 37.63 -4.84 -6.91
CA VAL A 26 36.42 -4.37 -6.24
C VAL A 26 35.34 -4.03 -7.27
N GLN A 27 34.15 -4.58 -7.09
CA GLN A 27 33.00 -4.40 -7.99
C GLN A 27 31.73 -4.01 -7.23
N GLY A 28 30.87 -3.24 -7.87
CA GLY A 28 29.51 -2.93 -7.43
C GLY A 28 28.48 -3.57 -8.36
N LYS A 29 27.19 -3.33 -8.09
CA LYS A 29 26.10 -3.64 -9.02
C LYS A 29 25.46 -2.34 -9.49
N ASN A 30 25.31 -2.18 -10.80
CA ASN A 30 24.52 -1.09 -11.36
C ASN A 30 23.01 -1.34 -11.19
N ASP A 31 22.18 -0.37 -11.58
CA ASP A 31 20.71 -0.43 -11.52
C ASP A 31 20.09 -1.62 -12.27
N LYS A 32 20.86 -2.27 -13.16
CA LYS A 32 20.46 -3.46 -13.93
C LYS A 32 21.03 -4.78 -13.36
N GLY A 33 21.71 -4.73 -12.21
CA GLY A 33 22.30 -5.88 -11.54
C GLY A 33 23.60 -6.41 -12.19
N ILE A 34 24.19 -5.68 -13.12
CA ILE A 34 25.41 -6.05 -13.83
C ILE A 34 26.63 -5.64 -12.97
N PRO A 35 27.67 -6.49 -12.84
CA PRO A 35 28.89 -6.15 -12.11
C PRO A 35 29.64 -5.01 -12.80
N GLU A 36 29.90 -3.93 -12.05
CA GLU A 36 30.64 -2.77 -12.53
C GLU A 36 31.89 -2.55 -11.68
N PRO A 37 33.08 -2.32 -12.26
CA PRO A 37 34.28 -2.03 -11.48
C PRO A 37 34.10 -0.72 -10.69
N LEU A 38 34.61 -0.69 -9.46
CA LEU A 38 34.56 0.50 -8.60
C LEU A 38 35.94 1.18 -8.55
N PRO A 39 36.18 2.21 -9.39
CA PRO A 39 37.40 3.00 -9.32
C PRO A 39 37.40 3.93 -8.11
N GLY A 40 38.56 4.11 -7.47
CA GLY A 40 38.72 4.99 -6.29
C GLY A 40 38.13 4.46 -4.98
N ALA A 41 37.86 3.16 -4.87
CA ALA A 41 37.48 2.54 -3.61
C ALA A 41 38.70 2.46 -2.67
N ASN A 42 38.52 2.88 -1.41
CA ASN A 42 39.57 2.91 -0.40
C ASN A 42 39.72 1.53 0.24
N ILE A 43 40.95 1.00 0.23
CA ILE A 43 41.32 -0.31 0.76
C ILE A 43 42.44 -0.12 1.77
N TYR A 44 42.23 -0.55 3.01
CA TYR A 44 43.23 -0.37 4.07
C TYR A 44 43.15 -1.50 5.09
N TRP A 45 44.27 -1.77 5.76
CA TRP A 45 44.29 -2.76 6.84
C TRP A 45 43.80 -2.14 8.15
N GLN A 46 42.95 -2.87 8.87
CA GLN A 46 42.48 -2.48 10.19
C GLN A 46 43.67 -2.27 11.14
N GLN A 47 43.68 -1.16 11.86
CA GLN A 47 44.74 -0.76 12.80
C GLN A 47 46.13 -0.47 12.19
N THR A 48 46.24 -0.40 10.86
CA THR A 48 47.46 0.12 10.21
C THR A 48 47.14 1.41 9.45
N GLY A 49 48.09 2.33 9.33
CA GLY A 49 47.97 3.50 8.46
C GLY A 49 48.20 3.21 6.98
N VAL A 50 48.29 1.94 6.58
CA VAL A 50 48.61 1.53 5.20
C VAL A 50 47.31 1.27 4.44
N GLY A 51 47.10 2.04 3.38
CA GLY A 51 45.97 1.91 2.48
C GLY A 51 46.28 2.38 1.07
N ILE A 52 45.46 1.94 0.12
CA ILE A 52 45.52 2.27 -1.30
C ILE A 52 44.11 2.53 -1.84
N ALA A 53 44.02 3.16 -3.01
CA ALA A 53 42.78 3.27 -3.76
C ALA A 53 42.81 2.31 -4.97
N THR A 54 41.64 1.83 -5.41
CA THR A 54 41.52 1.05 -6.65
C THR A 54 41.76 1.90 -7.91
N ASP A 55 42.29 1.27 -8.95
CA ASP A 55 42.51 1.88 -10.26
C ASP A 55 41.22 2.06 -11.09
N MET A 56 41.34 2.58 -12.32
CA MET A 56 40.22 2.76 -13.26
C MET A 56 39.44 1.48 -13.58
N ASN A 57 40.06 0.31 -13.40
CA ASN A 57 39.46 -1.00 -13.64
C ASN A 57 38.98 -1.66 -12.34
N GLY A 58 38.98 -0.95 -11.22
CA GLY A 58 38.62 -1.47 -9.89
C GLY A 58 39.66 -2.42 -9.29
N LYS A 59 40.87 -2.49 -9.84
CA LYS A 59 41.95 -3.37 -9.36
C LYS A 59 42.78 -2.68 -8.29
N PHE A 60 43.35 -3.47 -7.39
CA PHE A 60 44.23 -2.99 -6.33
C PHE A 60 45.38 -3.95 -6.07
N GLN A 61 46.49 -3.41 -5.54
CA GLN A 61 47.64 -4.17 -5.07
C GLN A 61 48.17 -3.56 -3.78
N ILE A 62 47.98 -4.25 -2.65
CA ILE A 62 48.40 -3.79 -1.32
C ILE A 62 49.46 -4.72 -0.72
N ALA A 63 50.48 -4.16 -0.07
CA ALA A 63 51.47 -4.95 0.66
C ALA A 63 50.83 -5.66 1.87
N LEU A 64 51.26 -6.89 2.12
CA LEU A 64 50.83 -7.66 3.31
C LEU A 64 51.40 -7.03 4.59
N PRO A 65 50.63 -6.99 5.69
CA PRO A 65 51.09 -6.51 6.97
C PRO A 65 51.98 -7.57 7.66
N ASP A 66 52.80 -7.13 8.61
CA ASP A 66 53.76 -8.00 9.32
C ASP A 66 53.07 -9.08 10.18
N SER A 67 51.82 -8.87 10.59
CA SER A 67 51.01 -9.83 11.36
C SER A 67 49.79 -10.31 10.57
N LEU A 68 49.66 -11.63 10.42
CA LEU A 68 48.47 -12.30 9.86
C LEU A 68 47.85 -13.23 10.91
N PRO A 69 46.52 -13.43 10.92
CA PRO A 69 45.52 -12.90 9.98
C PRO A 69 45.21 -11.42 10.21
N ALA A 70 44.94 -10.68 9.12
CA ALA A 70 44.64 -9.25 9.17
C ALA A 70 43.31 -8.94 8.50
N ALA A 71 42.57 -7.97 9.04
CA ALA A 71 41.32 -7.51 8.47
C ALA A 71 41.57 -6.42 7.42
N LEU A 72 41.14 -6.66 6.19
CA LEU A 72 41.16 -5.71 5.09
C LEU A 72 39.79 -5.03 5.00
N ILE A 73 39.75 -3.71 5.17
CA ILE A 73 38.51 -2.92 5.10
C ILE A 73 38.46 -2.23 3.74
N ILE A 74 37.30 -2.35 3.09
CA ILE A 74 37.02 -1.75 1.78
C ILE A 74 35.84 -0.80 1.94
N SER A 75 36.05 0.46 1.58
CA SER A 75 35.05 1.52 1.74
C SER A 75 35.01 2.44 0.52
N MET A 76 33.80 2.85 0.14
CA MET A 76 33.57 3.80 -0.94
C MET A 76 32.32 4.61 -0.62
N THR A 77 32.33 5.90 -0.94
CA THR A 77 31.15 6.76 -0.83
C THR A 77 29.99 6.22 -1.66
N GLY A 78 28.82 6.05 -1.03
CA GLY A 78 27.63 5.47 -1.66
C GLY A 78 27.52 3.94 -1.57
N TYR A 79 28.46 3.27 -0.88
CA TYR A 79 28.45 1.82 -0.68
C TYR A 79 28.61 1.47 0.81
N VAL A 80 28.03 0.32 1.21
CA VAL A 80 28.25 -0.26 2.54
C VAL A 80 29.66 -0.84 2.57
N SER A 81 30.46 -0.43 3.54
CA SER A 81 31.84 -0.92 3.71
C SER A 81 31.83 -2.40 4.07
N ASP A 82 32.78 -3.16 3.53
CA ASP A 82 32.94 -4.59 3.79
C ASP A 82 34.32 -4.86 4.41
N THR A 83 34.41 -5.91 5.23
CA THR A 83 35.64 -6.29 5.94
C THR A 83 35.95 -7.76 5.67
N VAL A 84 37.12 -8.01 5.09
CA VAL A 84 37.57 -9.36 4.70
C VAL A 84 38.78 -9.76 5.54
N MET A 85 38.70 -10.91 6.22
CA MET A 85 39.83 -11.47 6.97
C MET A 85 40.76 -12.22 6.02
N ILE A 86 42.03 -11.79 5.93
CA ILE A 86 43.02 -12.40 5.05
C ILE A 86 43.98 -13.30 5.83
N SER A 87 44.08 -14.55 5.37
CA SER A 87 44.98 -15.57 5.92
C SER A 87 46.15 -15.88 4.97
N LYS A 88 47.21 -16.52 5.48
CA LYS A 88 48.39 -16.89 4.67
C LYS A 88 47.99 -17.75 3.46
N GLY A 89 48.41 -17.35 2.27
CA GLY A 89 48.21 -18.10 1.02
C GLY A 89 47.05 -17.64 0.13
N GLN A 90 46.31 -16.59 0.51
CA GLN A 90 45.30 -16.00 -0.37
C GLN A 90 45.93 -14.98 -1.33
N SER A 91 45.91 -15.32 -2.61
CA SER A 91 46.30 -14.45 -3.72
C SER A 91 45.09 -14.26 -4.63
N ASP A 92 44.76 -13.01 -4.94
CA ASP A 92 43.61 -12.58 -5.74
C ASP A 92 42.24 -12.60 -5.02
N LEU A 93 41.76 -11.41 -4.66
CA LEU A 93 40.47 -11.21 -3.99
C LEU A 93 39.46 -10.58 -4.93
N LYS A 94 38.25 -11.15 -5.00
CA LYS A 94 37.11 -10.52 -5.68
C LYS A 94 36.09 -10.07 -4.64
N ILE A 95 35.94 -8.76 -4.49
CA ILE A 95 35.10 -8.14 -3.45
C ILE A 95 33.93 -7.43 -4.13
N MET A 96 32.72 -7.68 -3.65
CA MET A 96 31.50 -7.07 -4.18
C MET A 96 30.82 -6.19 -3.13
N LEU A 97 30.87 -4.88 -3.31
CA LEU A 97 30.22 -3.94 -2.39
C LEU A 97 28.74 -3.77 -2.72
N LYS A 98 27.93 -3.60 -1.68
CA LYS A 98 26.49 -3.32 -1.80
C LYS A 98 26.26 -1.81 -1.74
N SER A 99 25.47 -1.26 -2.66
CA SER A 99 25.10 0.17 -2.64
C SER A 99 24.38 0.53 -1.34
N SER A 100 24.76 1.64 -0.72
CA SER A 100 24.21 2.11 0.57
C SER A 100 22.97 3.00 0.41
N ILE A 101 22.52 3.25 -0.82
CA ILE A 101 21.35 4.09 -1.09
C ILE A 101 20.08 3.27 -0.75
N ASN A 102 19.78 3.18 0.55
CA ASN A 102 18.44 2.87 1.03
C ASN A 102 17.68 4.20 1.17
N LEU A 103 16.99 4.62 0.10
CA LEU A 103 15.97 5.66 0.23
C LEU A 103 14.83 5.07 1.06
N ASN A 104 14.84 5.30 2.37
CA ASN A 104 13.64 5.13 3.18
C ASN A 104 12.62 6.15 2.68
N VAL A 105 11.70 5.69 1.84
CA VAL A 105 10.55 6.48 1.40
C VAL A 105 9.74 6.82 2.65
N VAL A 106 9.89 8.05 3.13
CA VAL A 106 9.00 8.59 4.16
C VAL A 106 7.67 8.85 3.46
N VAL A 107 6.73 7.91 3.63
CA VAL A 107 5.34 8.13 3.20
C VAL A 107 4.73 9.10 4.20
N VAL A 108 4.64 10.37 3.82
CA VAL A 108 3.86 11.37 4.56
C VAL A 108 2.39 11.05 4.31
N GLU A 109 1.77 10.30 5.22
CA GLU A 109 0.31 10.10 5.20
C GLU A 109 -0.35 11.27 5.94
N GLU A 110 -0.97 12.18 5.19
CA GLU A 110 -1.82 13.22 5.77
C GLU A 110 -3.07 12.59 6.40
N LYS A 111 -3.37 12.92 7.65
CA LYS A 111 -4.59 12.48 8.34
C LYS A 111 -5.79 13.28 7.82
N GLN A 112 -6.32 12.91 6.66
CA GLN A 112 -7.55 13.50 6.14
C GLN A 112 -8.76 13.19 7.04
N SER A 113 -9.56 14.22 7.33
CA SER A 113 -10.86 14.08 8.00
C SER A 113 -11.75 13.12 7.21
N THR A 114 -12.43 12.23 7.93
CA THR A 114 -13.28 11.18 7.34
C THR A 114 -14.63 11.70 6.83
N THR A 115 -15.03 12.89 7.30
CA THR A 115 -16.17 13.64 6.81
C THR A 115 -15.72 15.07 6.47
N LEU A 116 -16.06 15.54 5.28
CA LEU A 116 -15.69 16.87 4.80
C LEU A 116 -16.93 17.66 4.40
N ASN A 117 -17.11 18.83 5.02
CA ASN A 117 -18.06 19.82 4.53
C ASN A 117 -17.36 20.65 3.45
N LYS A 118 -17.90 20.67 2.22
CA LYS A 118 -17.37 21.53 1.15
C LYS A 118 -17.77 22.98 1.43
N LEU A 119 -16.93 23.72 2.18
CA LEU A 119 -17.15 25.13 2.52
C LEU A 119 -17.02 26.09 1.32
N PHE A 120 -16.46 25.61 0.20
CA PHE A 120 -16.22 26.42 -1.02
C PHE A 120 -17.37 26.37 -2.03
N THR A 121 -18.40 25.55 -1.80
CA THR A 121 -19.59 25.51 -2.64
C THR A 121 -20.74 26.21 -1.93
N PRO A 122 -21.60 26.99 -2.63
CA PRO A 122 -22.74 27.67 -2.03
C PRO A 122 -23.81 26.70 -1.49
N ILE A 123 -23.68 25.41 -1.82
CA ILE A 123 -24.58 24.35 -1.42
C ILE A 123 -23.90 23.56 -0.29
N ASN A 124 -24.66 23.30 0.78
CA ASN A 124 -24.20 22.54 1.93
C ASN A 124 -24.11 21.05 1.59
N THR A 125 -22.95 20.64 1.09
CA THR A 125 -22.64 19.25 0.75
C THR A 125 -21.64 18.67 1.76
N GLU A 126 -22.05 17.57 2.37
CA GLU A 126 -21.26 16.75 3.28
C GLU A 126 -20.77 15.51 2.53
N VAL A 127 -19.46 15.25 2.57
CA VAL A 127 -18.85 14.07 1.94
C VAL A 127 -18.47 13.08 3.03
N ILE A 128 -19.14 11.94 3.03
CA ILE A 128 -18.85 10.80 3.91
C ILE A 128 -17.85 9.91 3.16
N SER A 129 -16.60 9.86 3.61
CA SER A 129 -15.58 9.01 2.97
C SER A 129 -15.73 7.55 3.36
N GLY A 130 -15.16 6.63 2.56
CA GLY A 130 -15.09 5.21 2.89
C GLY A 130 -14.45 4.91 4.25
N LYS A 131 -13.57 5.79 4.77
CA LYS A 131 -13.03 5.64 6.13
C LYS A 131 -14.08 5.84 7.21
N GLU A 132 -15.06 6.72 7.00
CA GLU A 132 -16.21 6.89 7.90
C GLU A 132 -17.13 5.67 7.80
N LEU A 133 -17.34 5.15 6.59
CA LEU A 133 -18.11 3.92 6.36
C LEU A 133 -17.50 2.71 7.09
N LEU A 134 -16.18 2.68 7.31
CA LEU A 134 -15.50 1.63 8.07
C LEU A 134 -15.61 1.79 9.59
N LYS A 135 -15.94 2.98 10.11
CA LYS A 135 -16.11 3.18 11.57
C LYS A 135 -17.40 2.59 12.07
N ALA A 136 -18.44 2.64 11.26
CA ALA A 136 -19.66 1.90 11.50
C ALA A 136 -19.41 0.48 10.99
N ALA A 137 -19.55 -0.55 11.83
CA ALA A 137 -19.48 -1.96 11.41
C ALA A 137 -20.74 -2.36 10.61
N CYS A 138 -21.11 -1.52 9.63
CA CYS A 138 -22.35 -1.57 8.90
C CYS A 138 -22.09 -2.20 7.52
N CYS A 139 -22.99 -3.11 7.18
CA CYS A 139 -22.79 -4.03 6.06
C CYS A 139 -23.32 -3.49 4.72
N ASN A 140 -24.26 -2.55 4.74
CA ASN A 140 -24.90 -1.97 3.55
C ASN A 140 -24.98 -0.43 3.62
N ILE A 141 -25.44 0.17 2.52
CA ILE A 141 -25.54 1.63 2.39
C ILE A 141 -26.64 2.23 3.26
N SER A 142 -27.77 1.53 3.45
CA SER A 142 -28.82 2.01 4.33
C SER A 142 -28.31 2.28 5.74
N GLU A 143 -27.55 1.37 6.36
CA GLU A 143 -27.05 1.59 7.72
C GLU A 143 -25.89 2.59 7.81
N SER A 144 -25.19 2.81 6.70
CA SER A 144 -24.05 3.74 6.64
C SER A 144 -24.42 5.19 6.96
N PHE A 145 -25.69 5.56 6.81
CA PHE A 145 -26.18 6.91 7.13
C PHE A 145 -26.47 7.13 8.61
N SER A 146 -26.47 6.09 9.45
CA SER A 146 -26.79 6.19 10.88
C SER A 146 -25.87 7.12 11.68
N THR A 147 -24.65 7.37 11.19
CA THR A 147 -23.70 8.30 11.81
C THR A 147 -23.81 9.74 11.28
N ASN A 148 -24.68 9.99 10.30
CA ASN A 148 -24.91 11.31 9.73
C ASN A 148 -26.07 12.03 10.44
N ALA A 149 -25.88 13.29 10.81
CA ALA A 149 -26.89 14.06 11.55
C ALA A 149 -28.11 14.50 10.72
N SER A 150 -28.06 14.39 9.39
CA SER A 150 -29.09 14.91 8.47
C SER A 150 -29.85 13.83 7.72
N VAL A 151 -29.38 12.58 7.80
CA VAL A 151 -29.97 11.44 7.12
C VAL A 151 -30.31 10.38 8.16
N ASP A 152 -31.58 10.01 8.23
CA ASP A 152 -32.09 8.97 9.11
C ASP A 152 -32.57 7.77 8.28
N VAL A 153 -32.54 6.58 8.89
CA VAL A 153 -32.81 5.31 8.24
C VAL A 153 -33.93 4.63 8.99
N ALA A 154 -35.12 4.65 8.40
CA ALA A 154 -36.31 4.06 9.00
C ALA A 154 -36.67 2.75 8.31
N PHE A 155 -37.13 1.77 9.08
CA PHE A 155 -37.75 0.58 8.51
C PHE A 155 -39.12 0.94 7.94
N THR A 156 -39.36 0.61 6.68
CA THR A 156 -40.71 0.71 6.09
C THR A 156 -41.53 -0.52 6.41
N ASP A 157 -40.88 -1.66 6.53
CA ASP A 157 -41.48 -2.93 6.88
C ASP A 157 -40.48 -3.80 7.65
N ALA A 158 -40.79 -4.08 8.91
CA ALA A 158 -39.96 -4.88 9.79
C ALA A 158 -39.96 -6.37 9.41
N VAL A 159 -41.01 -6.85 8.71
CA VAL A 159 -41.13 -8.26 8.29
C VAL A 159 -40.22 -8.55 7.11
N SER A 160 -40.23 -7.69 6.08
CA SER A 160 -39.34 -7.83 4.92
C SER A 160 -37.94 -7.25 5.14
N GLY A 161 -37.75 -6.42 6.17
CA GLY A 161 -36.50 -5.71 6.41
C GLY A 161 -36.24 -4.57 5.41
N ALA A 162 -37.30 -4.10 4.72
CA ALA A 162 -37.22 -2.98 3.80
C ALA A 162 -36.94 -1.67 4.57
N LYS A 163 -36.07 -0.83 4.00
CA LYS A 163 -35.58 0.40 4.63
C LYS A 163 -35.82 1.58 3.71
N LYS A 164 -36.27 2.69 4.29
CA LYS A 164 -36.30 3.99 3.63
C LYS A 164 -35.27 4.91 4.27
N ILE A 165 -34.71 5.77 3.44
CA ILE A 165 -33.94 6.91 3.90
C ILE A 165 -34.89 8.09 4.08
N GLN A 166 -34.72 8.81 5.18
CA GLN A 166 -35.35 10.10 5.44
C GLN A 166 -34.27 11.16 5.55
N MET A 167 -34.50 12.33 4.96
CA MET A 167 -33.55 13.43 5.03
C MET A 167 -34.24 14.66 5.61
N LEU A 168 -33.62 15.26 6.64
CA LEU A 168 -34.18 16.42 7.34
C LEU A 168 -35.64 16.22 7.81
N GLY A 169 -36.02 14.98 8.15
CA GLY A 169 -37.36 14.62 8.59
C GLY A 169 -38.40 14.43 7.47
N LEU A 170 -38.01 14.58 6.20
CA LEU A 170 -38.87 14.31 5.05
C LEU A 170 -38.67 12.88 4.54
N ASP A 171 -39.75 12.31 4.00
CA ASP A 171 -39.74 10.95 3.46
C ASP A 171 -38.86 10.84 2.20
N GLY A 172 -38.32 9.64 1.94
CA GLY A 172 -37.38 9.40 0.84
C GLY A 172 -37.91 9.72 -0.57
N VAL A 173 -39.22 9.87 -0.75
CA VAL A 173 -39.82 10.37 -2.01
C VAL A 173 -39.37 11.81 -2.32
N TYR A 174 -39.02 12.59 -1.29
CA TYR A 174 -38.53 13.96 -1.41
C TYR A 174 -36.99 14.05 -1.44
N THR A 175 -36.30 12.91 -1.38
CA THR A 175 -34.83 12.83 -1.39
C THR A 175 -34.39 12.08 -2.64
N GLN A 176 -33.58 12.73 -3.47
CA GLN A 176 -33.10 12.07 -4.69
C GLN A 176 -31.86 11.23 -4.40
N VAL A 177 -31.92 9.93 -4.63
CA VAL A 177 -30.75 9.04 -4.55
C VAL A 177 -30.17 8.79 -5.94
N LEU A 178 -28.92 9.17 -6.08
CA LEU A 178 -28.11 9.02 -7.28
C LEU A 178 -27.00 8.00 -7.03
N SER A 179 -26.62 7.32 -8.10
CA SER A 179 -25.39 6.56 -8.22
C SER A 179 -24.62 7.14 -9.40
N GLU A 180 -23.39 7.60 -9.19
CA GLU A 180 -22.58 8.19 -10.27
C GLU A 180 -23.28 9.34 -10.99
N ASN A 181 -23.97 10.20 -10.22
CA ASN A 181 -24.83 11.28 -10.69
C ASN A 181 -26.05 10.86 -11.53
N MET A 182 -26.35 9.56 -11.61
CA MET A 182 -27.52 9.03 -12.31
C MET A 182 -28.59 8.56 -11.30
N PRO A 183 -29.87 8.90 -11.49
CA PRO A 183 -30.95 8.44 -10.63
C PRO A 183 -31.01 6.91 -10.57
N MET A 184 -30.88 6.34 -9.37
CA MET A 184 -30.72 4.89 -9.19
C MET A 184 -32.02 4.19 -8.76
N LEU A 185 -32.80 4.82 -7.89
CA LEU A 185 -33.93 4.18 -7.22
C LEU A 185 -35.25 4.69 -7.80
N ARG A 186 -36.02 3.83 -8.49
CA ARG A 186 -37.36 4.14 -9.01
C ARG A 186 -38.31 2.95 -8.83
N GLY A 187 -39.54 3.24 -8.42
CA GLY A 187 -40.57 2.22 -8.24
C GLY A 187 -40.20 1.19 -7.16
N LEU A 188 -40.43 -0.10 -7.44
CA LEU A 188 -40.21 -1.20 -6.48
C LEU A 188 -38.76 -1.32 -6.01
N SER A 189 -37.78 -0.80 -6.76
CA SER A 189 -36.38 -0.83 -6.35
C SER A 189 -36.06 0.17 -5.23
N ALA A 190 -36.92 1.16 -4.95
CA ALA A 190 -36.66 2.14 -3.89
C ALA A 190 -36.67 1.54 -2.48
N ALA A 191 -37.46 0.47 -2.25
CA ALA A 191 -37.58 -0.17 -0.94
C ALA A 191 -36.42 -1.12 -0.59
N TYR A 192 -35.76 -1.70 -1.61
CA TYR A 192 -34.73 -2.72 -1.42
C TYR A 192 -33.38 -2.38 -2.08
N GLY A 193 -33.34 -1.41 -2.99
CA GLY A 193 -32.17 -1.10 -3.83
C GLY A 193 -30.91 -0.76 -3.05
N LEU A 194 -31.06 -0.09 -1.90
CA LEU A 194 -29.95 0.29 -1.02
C LEU A 194 -29.40 -0.86 -0.20
N ASN A 195 -30.22 -1.90 0.06
CA ASN A 195 -29.76 -3.11 0.73
C ASN A 195 -28.85 -3.94 -0.20
N TYR A 196 -29.00 -3.82 -1.52
CA TYR A 196 -28.21 -4.58 -2.49
C TYR A 196 -26.79 -4.05 -2.70
N ILE A 197 -26.48 -2.83 -2.24
CA ILE A 197 -25.17 -2.21 -2.41
C ILE A 197 -24.43 -2.28 -1.07
N PRO A 198 -23.36 -3.08 -0.98
CA PRO A 198 -22.52 -3.12 0.21
C PRO A 198 -21.73 -1.82 0.36
N GLY A 199 -21.51 -1.40 1.60
CA GLY A 199 -20.69 -0.21 1.91
C GLY A 199 -19.26 -0.31 1.35
N THR A 200 -18.73 -1.54 1.22
CA THR A 200 -17.38 -1.78 0.69
C THR A 200 -17.20 -1.44 -0.79
N TRP A 201 -18.28 -1.24 -1.55
CA TRP A 201 -18.21 -0.89 -2.98
C TRP A 201 -18.07 0.63 -3.16
N ILE A 202 -18.42 1.39 -2.13
CA ILE A 202 -18.53 2.84 -2.17
C ILE A 202 -17.23 3.49 -1.71
N GLU A 203 -16.77 4.43 -2.51
CA GLU A 203 -15.62 5.26 -2.21
C GLU A 203 -16.01 6.40 -1.28
N ASN A 204 -17.09 7.09 -1.60
CA ASN A 204 -17.67 8.13 -0.77
C ASN A 204 -19.16 8.33 -1.09
N ILE A 205 -19.86 8.93 -0.13
CA ILE A 205 -21.26 9.33 -0.26
C ILE A 205 -21.34 10.84 -0.11
N MET A 206 -21.91 11.51 -1.08
CA MET A 206 -22.14 12.94 -1.03
C MET A 206 -23.60 13.22 -0.64
N VAL A 207 -23.79 13.89 0.48
CA VAL A 207 -25.09 14.30 0.99
C VAL A 207 -25.22 15.80 0.81
N THR A 208 -26.04 16.20 -0.15
CA THR A 208 -26.35 17.60 -0.45
C THR A 208 -27.68 17.96 0.20
N LYS A 209 -27.65 18.90 1.15
CA LYS A 209 -28.80 19.30 1.96
C LYS A 209 -29.53 20.48 1.31
N GLY A 210 -30.86 20.43 1.24
CA GLY A 210 -31.70 21.44 0.59
C GLY A 210 -32.00 21.08 -0.87
N THR A 211 -32.45 22.04 -1.68
CA THR A 211 -32.83 21.73 -3.07
C THR A 211 -31.63 21.24 -3.87
N GLY A 212 -31.71 20.00 -4.39
CA GLY A 212 -30.65 19.42 -5.20
C GLY A 212 -30.55 20.04 -6.60
N SER A 213 -29.63 19.52 -7.41
CA SER A 213 -29.41 20.02 -8.78
C SER A 213 -30.55 19.62 -9.72
N VAL A 214 -31.17 20.63 -10.36
CA VAL A 214 -32.19 20.43 -11.42
C VAL A 214 -31.65 19.58 -12.58
N VAL A 215 -30.35 19.65 -12.85
CA VAL A 215 -29.68 18.85 -13.90
C VAL A 215 -29.77 17.36 -13.61
N ASN A 216 -29.68 16.97 -12.34
CA ASN A 216 -29.71 15.57 -11.93
C ASN A 216 -31.14 15.07 -11.67
N GLY A 217 -32.10 15.96 -11.43
CA GLY A 217 -33.53 15.66 -11.40
C GLY A 217 -34.34 16.62 -10.52
N TYR A 218 -35.67 16.50 -10.61
CA TYR A 218 -36.64 17.42 -9.98
C TYR A 218 -37.15 16.97 -8.61
N GLU A 219 -36.75 15.79 -8.14
CA GLU A 219 -37.31 15.12 -6.95
C GLU A 219 -36.59 15.51 -5.63
N SER A 220 -35.55 16.35 -5.69
CA SER A 220 -34.62 16.64 -4.58
C SER A 220 -35.04 17.81 -3.69
N ILE A 221 -36.30 17.84 -3.23
CA ILE A 221 -36.81 18.94 -2.38
C ILE A 221 -36.08 19.01 -1.03
N SER A 222 -35.85 17.85 -0.40
CA SER A 222 -35.12 17.76 0.88
C SER A 222 -33.59 17.74 0.70
N GLY A 223 -33.14 17.26 -0.46
CA GLY A 223 -31.74 16.98 -0.73
C GLY A 223 -31.50 15.92 -1.76
N GLN A 224 -30.22 15.71 -2.01
CA GLN A 224 -29.71 14.72 -2.94
C GLN A 224 -28.58 13.93 -2.26
N ILE A 225 -28.63 12.62 -2.43
CA ILE A 225 -27.60 11.68 -1.99
C ILE A 225 -26.96 11.13 -3.25
N ASN A 226 -25.66 11.30 -3.44
CA ASN A 226 -24.92 10.67 -4.52
C ASN A 226 -23.94 9.62 -3.97
N LEU A 227 -24.10 8.40 -4.45
CA LEU A 227 -23.19 7.29 -4.18
C LEU A 227 -22.10 7.27 -5.25
N GLU A 228 -20.84 7.29 -4.82
CA GLU A 228 -19.69 7.15 -5.70
C GLU A 228 -19.01 5.80 -5.46
N PHE A 229 -18.94 4.97 -6.49
CA PHE A 229 -18.27 3.68 -6.45
C PHE A 229 -16.75 3.84 -6.57
N LEU A 230 -16.04 2.86 -6.02
CA LEU A 230 -14.59 2.74 -6.15
C LEU A 230 -14.15 2.75 -7.62
N LYS A 231 -13.22 3.66 -7.95
CA LYS A 231 -12.71 3.77 -9.33
C LYS A 231 -11.56 2.80 -9.61
N PRO A 232 -11.59 2.02 -10.72
CA PRO A 232 -10.54 1.05 -11.04
C PRO A 232 -9.13 1.65 -11.18
N LYS A 233 -9.03 2.92 -11.61
CA LYS A 233 -7.76 3.61 -11.87
C LYS A 233 -7.06 4.08 -10.59
N GLU A 234 -7.82 4.28 -9.52
CA GLU A 234 -7.34 4.91 -8.28
C GLU A 234 -7.01 3.88 -7.20
N GLN A 235 -7.36 2.61 -7.42
CA GLN A 235 -7.10 1.53 -6.47
C GLN A 235 -5.62 1.16 -6.40
N LYS A 236 -5.00 1.44 -5.24
CA LYS A 236 -3.67 0.94 -4.88
C LYS A 236 -3.65 -0.58 -4.68
N LYS A 237 -4.74 -1.16 -4.15
CA LYS A 237 -4.91 -2.60 -3.93
C LYS A 237 -5.76 -3.19 -5.05
N ARG A 238 -5.15 -4.06 -5.87
CA ARG A 238 -5.84 -4.71 -7.02
C ARG A 238 -6.83 -5.79 -6.61
N PHE A 239 -6.72 -6.29 -5.39
CA PHE A 239 -7.60 -7.33 -4.86
C PHE A 239 -7.92 -6.99 -3.41
N PHE A 240 -9.21 -7.05 -3.07
CA PHE A 240 -9.73 -6.79 -1.74
C PHE A 240 -10.73 -7.90 -1.38
N ILE A 241 -10.61 -8.41 -0.16
CA ILE A 241 -11.54 -9.36 0.43
C ILE A 241 -11.90 -8.88 1.84
N ASN A 242 -13.20 -8.87 2.15
CA ASN A 242 -13.72 -8.59 3.48
C ASN A 242 -14.73 -9.67 3.87
N LEU A 243 -14.49 -10.30 5.01
CA LEU A 243 -15.34 -11.33 5.57
C LEU A 243 -15.90 -10.82 6.89
N TYR A 244 -17.20 -10.96 7.09
CA TYR A 244 -17.89 -10.55 8.30
C TYR A 244 -18.74 -11.70 8.83
N ALA A 245 -18.75 -11.90 10.14
CA ALA A 245 -19.64 -12.83 10.81
C ALA A 245 -20.05 -12.25 12.17
N ASN A 246 -21.28 -12.50 12.61
CA ASN A 246 -21.74 -12.07 13.94
C ASN A 246 -22.44 -13.18 14.73
N GLN A 247 -22.65 -12.91 16.02
CA GLN A 247 -23.31 -13.84 16.94
C GLN A 247 -24.80 -14.09 16.62
N LYS A 248 -25.41 -13.24 15.79
CA LYS A 248 -26.81 -13.38 15.35
C LYS A 248 -26.97 -14.22 14.08
N GLY A 249 -25.90 -14.87 13.60
CA GLY A 249 -25.95 -15.76 12.44
C GLY A 249 -25.87 -15.07 11.09
N ARG A 250 -25.47 -13.79 11.05
CA ARG A 250 -25.16 -13.07 9.82
C ARG A 250 -23.74 -13.37 9.38
N ALA A 251 -23.57 -13.81 8.14
CA ALA A 251 -22.28 -14.02 7.50
C ALA A 251 -22.23 -13.31 6.15
N GLU A 252 -21.13 -12.62 5.85
CA GLU A 252 -20.94 -11.86 4.62
C GLU A 252 -19.53 -12.00 4.06
N ALA A 253 -19.44 -12.01 2.74
CA ALA A 253 -18.22 -11.99 1.98
C ALA A 253 -18.30 -10.93 0.89
N ASN A 254 -17.33 -10.02 0.87
CA ASN A 254 -17.20 -8.98 -0.15
C ASN A 254 -15.85 -9.17 -0.84
N VAL A 255 -15.83 -9.26 -2.16
CA VAL A 255 -14.60 -9.38 -2.94
C VAL A 255 -14.63 -8.42 -4.11
N HIS A 256 -13.60 -7.56 -4.19
CA HIS A 256 -13.43 -6.61 -5.29
C HIS A 256 -12.08 -6.80 -5.95
N ALA A 257 -12.06 -6.89 -7.27
CA ALA A 257 -10.86 -7.09 -8.06
C ALA A 257 -10.74 -6.02 -9.15
N ALA A 258 -9.71 -5.19 -9.07
CA ALA A 258 -9.40 -4.16 -10.05
C ALA A 258 -8.26 -4.61 -10.98
N LYS A 259 -8.49 -4.51 -12.29
CA LYS A 259 -7.51 -4.85 -13.33
C LYS A 259 -7.35 -3.69 -14.30
N LYS A 260 -6.14 -3.14 -14.38
CA LYS A 260 -5.73 -2.23 -15.45
C LYS A 260 -5.36 -3.05 -16.68
N ILE A 261 -6.09 -2.86 -17.78
CA ILE A 261 -5.85 -3.57 -19.05
C ILE A 261 -4.78 -2.85 -19.86
N ASN A 262 -4.88 -1.52 -19.96
CA ASN A 262 -3.87 -0.66 -20.61
C ASN A 262 -3.93 0.77 -20.02
N GLU A 263 -3.26 1.74 -20.63
CA GLU A 263 -3.26 3.13 -20.14
C GLU A 263 -4.64 3.79 -20.12
N LYS A 264 -5.54 3.36 -21.02
CA LYS A 264 -6.87 3.96 -21.19
C LYS A 264 -7.97 3.16 -20.48
N TRP A 265 -7.83 1.84 -20.44
CA TRP A 265 -8.83 0.87 -20.01
C TRP A 265 -8.46 0.23 -18.67
N ALA A 266 -9.41 0.27 -17.75
CA ALA A 266 -9.38 -0.44 -16.48
C ALA A 266 -10.78 -0.97 -16.18
N THR A 267 -10.85 -2.11 -15.50
CA THR A 267 -12.10 -2.77 -15.10
C THR A 267 -12.02 -3.12 -13.62
N MET A 268 -13.17 -3.16 -12.96
CA MET A 268 -13.28 -3.59 -11.57
C MET A 268 -14.47 -4.51 -11.44
N LEU A 269 -14.27 -5.67 -10.82
CA LEU A 269 -15.33 -6.61 -10.52
C LEU A 269 -15.65 -6.51 -9.04
N PHE A 270 -16.90 -6.26 -8.72
CA PHE A 270 -17.46 -6.25 -7.38
C PHE A 270 -18.32 -7.49 -7.18
N THR A 271 -18.11 -8.17 -6.06
CA THR A 271 -18.92 -9.33 -5.68
C THR A 271 -19.25 -9.27 -4.20
N HIS A 272 -20.47 -9.69 -3.88
CA HIS A 272 -21.02 -9.70 -2.54
C HIS A 272 -21.87 -10.94 -2.35
N ALA A 273 -21.69 -11.59 -1.21
CA ALA A 273 -22.55 -12.65 -0.72
C ALA A 273 -22.88 -12.36 0.74
N SER A 274 -24.15 -12.44 1.11
CA SER A 274 -24.58 -12.35 2.50
C SER A 274 -25.65 -13.39 2.81
N SER A 275 -25.64 -13.87 4.04
CA SER A 275 -26.61 -14.82 4.54
C SER A 275 -26.95 -14.53 6.00
N ASN A 276 -28.23 -14.64 6.33
CA ASN A 276 -28.73 -14.64 7.70
C ASN A 276 -29.56 -15.91 7.88
N THR A 277 -28.98 -16.92 8.54
CA THR A 277 -29.54 -18.27 8.61
C THR A 277 -30.10 -18.65 9.98
N MET A 278 -29.80 -17.85 11.01
CA MET A 278 -30.25 -18.12 12.37
C MET A 278 -31.66 -17.55 12.58
N LYS A 279 -32.60 -18.42 12.93
CA LYS A 279 -33.94 -18.00 13.37
C LYS A 279 -33.83 -17.37 14.74
N GLN A 280 -34.25 -16.10 14.86
CA GLN A 280 -34.36 -15.40 16.14
C GLN A 280 -35.83 -15.07 16.39
N ASP A 281 -36.34 -15.55 17.52
CA ASP A 281 -37.67 -15.26 18.03
C ASP A 281 -37.53 -15.18 19.57
N MET A 282 -37.22 -13.98 20.07
CA MET A 282 -36.98 -13.70 21.48
C MET A 282 -38.27 -13.54 22.27
N ASN A 283 -39.35 -13.07 21.63
CA ASN A 283 -40.64 -12.82 22.25
C ASN A 283 -41.63 -14.00 22.12
N LYS A 284 -41.27 -15.04 21.36
CA LYS A 284 -42.01 -16.29 21.14
C LYS A 284 -43.39 -16.07 20.53
N ASP A 285 -43.53 -15.06 19.68
CA ASP A 285 -44.81 -14.72 19.04
C ASP A 285 -45.04 -15.45 17.70
N SER A 286 -44.17 -16.40 17.35
CA SER A 286 -44.16 -17.15 16.09
C SER A 286 -43.71 -16.35 14.86
N PHE A 287 -43.40 -15.06 15.01
CA PHE A 287 -42.71 -14.26 14.01
C PHE A 287 -41.21 -14.24 14.31
N LEU A 288 -40.42 -14.05 13.26
CA LEU A 288 -38.97 -13.88 13.42
C LEU A 288 -38.67 -12.40 13.69
N ASP A 289 -37.88 -12.12 14.72
CA ASP A 289 -37.37 -10.78 15.03
C ASP A 289 -36.45 -10.25 13.94
N MET A 290 -35.81 -11.15 13.18
CA MET A 290 -34.98 -10.83 12.03
C MET A 290 -35.31 -11.75 10.85
N PRO A 291 -35.51 -11.21 9.64
CA PRO A 291 -35.77 -12.03 8.48
C PRO A 291 -34.55 -12.87 8.13
N LEU A 292 -34.80 -14.10 7.68
CA LEU A 292 -33.80 -14.95 7.05
C LEU A 292 -33.53 -14.41 5.64
N THR A 293 -32.26 -14.17 5.32
CA THR A 293 -31.88 -13.59 4.04
C THR A 293 -30.75 -14.38 3.41
N GLN A 294 -30.77 -14.47 2.08
CA GLN A 294 -29.64 -14.94 1.27
C GLN A 294 -29.55 -14.03 0.06
N GLN A 295 -28.40 -13.42 -0.13
CA GLN A 295 -28.19 -12.46 -1.19
C GLN A 295 -26.84 -12.70 -1.86
N TYR A 296 -26.86 -12.66 -3.18
CA TYR A 296 -25.68 -12.69 -4.02
C TYR A 296 -25.77 -11.55 -5.02
N THR A 297 -24.72 -10.75 -5.12
CA THR A 297 -24.70 -9.59 -6.01
C THR A 297 -23.34 -9.53 -6.69
N ALA A 298 -23.33 -9.34 -8.00
CA ALA A 298 -22.14 -9.16 -8.81
C ALA A 298 -22.33 -7.97 -9.73
N PHE A 299 -21.30 -7.13 -9.84
CA PHE A 299 -21.31 -5.90 -10.63
C PHE A 299 -19.93 -5.68 -11.25
N ASN A 300 -19.85 -5.27 -12.52
CA ASN A 300 -18.59 -5.03 -13.24
C ASN A 300 -18.61 -3.71 -14.00
#